data_AF-A0A7Y3DRT1-F1
#
_entry.id   AF-A0A7Y3DRT1-F1
#
_cell.length_a   1.000
_cell.length_b   1.000
_cell.length_c   1.000
_cell.angle_alpha   90.00
_cell.angle_beta   90.00
_cell.angle_gamma   90.00
#
_symmetry.space_group_name_H-M   'P 1'
#
loop_
_entity.id
_entity.type
_entity.pdbx_description
1 polymer ?
#
loop_
_entity_poly.entity_id
_entity_poly.type
_entity_poly.pdbx_seq_one_letter_code
_entity_poly.pdbx_strand_id
1 'polypeptide(L)'
;SIFMRPFIGTHPSGTVRIGDMLDTDLMTAIDGLYVCDASVFPEALDRPTVLTIIGLGKRLAKHLAGPDSEILTSIERKIST
;
A
#
# COMPACT_ATOMS: atom_id res chain seq x y z
N SER A 1 16.41 1.73 38.50
CA SER A 1 16.41 2.76 37.46
C SER A 1 15.34 2.41 36.46
N ILE A 2 14.41 3.33 36.17
CA ILE A 2 13.45 3.18 35.07
C ILE A 2 13.95 4.10 33.95
N PHE A 3 14.24 3.53 32.80
CA PHE A 3 14.68 4.25 31.61
C PHE A 3 13.48 4.40 30.65
N MET A 4 13.02 5.64 30.44
CA MET A 4 11.94 5.96 29.50
C MET A 4 12.53 6.36 28.14
N ARG A 5 12.02 5.80 27.04
CA ARG A 5 12.34 6.25 25.67
C ARG A 5 11.42 7.41 25.24
N PRO A 6 11.86 8.25 24.28
CA PRO A 6 10.98 9.24 23.64
C PRO A 6 9.77 8.58 22.98
N PHE A 7 8.66 9.32 22.86
CA PHE A 7 7.52 8.87 22.06
C PHE A 7 7.96 8.74 20.59
N ILE A 8 7.72 7.57 20.00
CA ILE A 8 7.97 7.28 18.59
C ILE A 8 6.62 7.08 17.92
N GLY A 9 6.40 7.72 16.77
CA GLY A 9 5.21 7.48 15.96
C GLY A 9 5.08 6.01 15.61
N THR A 10 3.92 5.41 15.87
CA THR A 10 3.71 3.96 15.73
C THR A 10 3.46 3.52 14.29
N HIS A 11 3.49 4.44 13.33
CA HIS A 11 3.06 4.22 11.94
C HIS A 11 4.05 4.80 10.92
N PRO A 12 5.28 4.25 10.84
CA PRO A 12 6.27 4.67 9.84
C PRO A 12 5.71 4.47 8.42
N SER A 13 5.88 5.47 7.57
CA SER A 13 5.34 5.49 6.20
C SER A 13 6.09 6.50 5.33
N GLY A 14 5.90 6.41 4.00
CA GLY A 14 6.36 7.43 3.06
C GLY A 14 7.85 7.39 2.69
N THR A 15 8.48 6.21 2.75
CA THR A 15 9.88 6.01 2.37
C THR A 15 10.10 5.70 0.88
N VAL A 16 9.06 5.27 0.15
CA VAL A 16 9.10 4.94 -1.28
C VAL A 16 7.86 5.52 -1.97
N ARG A 17 7.82 6.85 -2.10
CA ARG A 17 6.57 7.59 -2.32
C ARG A 17 6.06 7.51 -3.76
N ILE A 18 4.73 7.45 -3.90
CA ILE A 18 4.03 7.76 -5.16
C ILE A 18 4.33 9.21 -5.56
N GLY A 19 4.66 9.41 -6.83
CA GLY A 19 5.04 10.70 -7.41
C GLY A 19 6.54 11.01 -7.34
N ASP A 20 7.30 10.32 -6.46
CA ASP A 20 8.76 10.46 -6.37
C ASP A 20 9.49 9.22 -6.94
N MET A 21 9.21 8.04 -6.37
CA MET A 21 9.86 6.77 -6.75
C MET A 21 8.91 5.80 -7.47
N LEU A 22 7.60 5.99 -7.28
CA LEU A 22 6.55 5.17 -7.87
C LEU A 22 5.63 6.02 -8.74
N ASP A 23 5.10 5.44 -9.81
CA ASP A 23 4.00 6.02 -10.56
C ASP A 23 2.64 5.86 -9.82
N THR A 24 1.57 6.29 -10.48
CA THR A 24 0.21 6.20 -9.92
C THR A 24 -0.33 4.78 -9.83
N ASP A 25 0.31 3.80 -10.48
CA ASP A 25 -0.04 2.38 -10.43
C ASP A 25 0.88 1.59 -9.48
N LEU A 26 1.72 2.29 -8.71
CA LEU A 26 2.68 1.75 -7.75
C LEU A 26 3.88 1.02 -8.41
N MET A 27 4.12 1.23 -9.71
CA MET A 27 5.30 0.69 -10.38
C MET A 27 6.50 1.60 -10.16
N THR A 28 7.67 1.00 -9.95
CA THR A 28 8.94 1.71 -9.98
C THR A 28 9.34 2.07 -11.40
N ALA A 29 10.46 2.78 -11.58
CA ALA A 29 11.06 2.99 -12.90
C ALA A 29 11.56 1.69 -13.59
N ILE A 30 11.58 0.56 -12.86
CA ILE A 30 11.93 -0.76 -13.41
C ILE A 30 10.63 -1.49 -13.77
N ASP A 31 10.51 -1.86 -15.04
CA ASP A 31 9.35 -2.56 -15.56
C ASP A 31 9.06 -3.86 -14.82
N GLY A 32 7.82 -4.02 -14.38
CA GLY A 32 7.36 -5.20 -13.65
C GLY A 32 7.70 -5.22 -12.16
N LEU A 33 8.36 -4.19 -11.62
CA LEU A 33 8.68 -4.08 -10.19
C LEU A 33 7.75 -3.08 -9.50
N TYR A 34 6.94 -3.58 -8.56
CA TYR A 34 5.92 -2.83 -7.83
C TYR A 34 6.14 -2.85 -6.31
N VAL A 35 5.64 -1.83 -5.61
CA VAL A 35 5.66 -1.75 -4.14
C VAL A 35 4.25 -1.45 -3.63
N CYS A 36 3.77 -2.19 -2.63
CA CYS A 36 2.42 -1.98 -2.08
C CYS A 36 2.37 -2.24 -0.57
N ASP A 37 2.90 -1.31 0.21
CA ASP A 37 2.88 -1.32 1.67
C ASP A 37 2.81 0.12 2.24
N ALA A 38 3.15 0.33 3.51
CA ALA A 38 3.13 1.67 4.12
C ALA A 38 4.19 2.63 3.56
N SER A 39 5.20 2.16 2.82
CA SER A 39 6.24 3.03 2.27
C SER A 39 5.70 3.95 1.17
N VAL A 40 4.58 3.57 0.52
CA VAL A 40 4.10 4.21 -0.71
C VAL A 40 3.36 5.52 -0.50
N PHE A 41 2.97 5.83 0.73
CA PHE A 41 2.22 7.05 1.02
C PHE A 41 3.01 8.30 0.57
N PRO A 42 2.36 9.30 -0.05
CA PRO A 42 3.03 10.55 -0.46
C PRO A 42 3.66 11.32 0.72
N GLU A 43 3.20 11.08 1.93
CA GLU A 43 3.75 11.63 3.16
C GLU A 43 3.51 10.69 4.34
N ALA A 44 4.23 10.89 5.43
CA ALA A 44 3.98 10.14 6.66
C ALA A 44 2.64 10.58 7.27
N LEU A 45 1.72 9.63 7.43
CA LEU A 45 0.32 9.97 7.76
C LEU A 45 0.03 10.11 9.26
N ASP A 46 0.91 9.64 10.15
CA ASP A 46 0.71 9.54 11.61
C ASP A 46 -0.68 8.98 12.02
N ARG A 47 -1.21 8.08 11.19
CA ARG A 47 -2.57 7.53 11.30
C ARG A 47 -2.56 6.04 10.93
N PRO A 48 -3.55 5.26 11.37
CA PRO A 48 -3.68 3.87 10.96
C PRO A 48 -3.77 3.73 9.42
N THR A 49 -2.83 3.02 8.83
CA THR A 49 -2.68 2.88 7.37
C THR A 49 -3.36 1.64 6.79
N VAL A 50 -3.87 0.75 7.66
CA VAL A 50 -4.29 -0.61 7.32
C VAL A 50 -5.33 -0.64 6.19
N LEU A 51 -6.43 0.12 6.32
CA LEU A 51 -7.49 0.11 5.31
C LEU A 51 -7.01 0.65 3.97
N THR A 52 -6.15 1.66 3.98
CA THR A 52 -5.61 2.23 2.75
C THR A 52 -4.67 1.26 2.05
N ILE A 53 -3.80 0.57 2.80
CA ILE A 53 -2.90 -0.46 2.24
C ILE A 53 -3.71 -1.63 1.66
N ILE A 54 -4.78 -2.07 2.33
CA ILE A 54 -5.69 -3.10 1.79
C ILE A 54 -6.35 -2.62 0.50
N GLY A 55 -6.80 -1.36 0.45
CA GLY A 55 -7.39 -0.76 -0.75
C GLY A 55 -6.40 -0.71 -1.92
N LEU A 56 -5.17 -0.24 -1.66
CA LEU A 56 -4.09 -0.19 -2.65
C LEU A 56 -3.74 -1.59 -3.17
N GLY A 57 -3.62 -2.58 -2.28
CA GLY A 57 -3.32 -3.96 -2.66
C GLY A 57 -4.40 -4.57 -3.54
N LYS A 58 -5.68 -4.34 -3.21
CA LYS A 58 -6.81 -4.79 -4.05
C LYS A 58 -6.78 -4.10 -5.42
N ARG A 59 -6.54 -2.79 -5.47
CA ARG A 59 -6.43 -2.03 -6.73
C ARG A 59 -5.27 -2.55 -7.58
N LEU A 60 -4.10 -2.76 -6.99
CA LEU A 60 -2.92 -3.28 -7.68
C LEU A 60 -3.18 -4.70 -8.22
N ALA A 61 -3.80 -5.57 -7.43
CA ALA A 61 -4.18 -6.90 -7.89
C ALA A 61 -5.10 -6.84 -9.13
N LYS A 62 -6.05 -5.89 -9.17
CA LYS A 62 -6.89 -5.67 -10.36
C LYS A 62 -6.08 -5.23 -11.57
N HIS A 63 -5.14 -4.30 -11.36
CA HIS A 63 -4.26 -3.79 -12.41
C HIS A 63 -3.39 -4.91 -13.02
N LEU A 64 -2.78 -5.75 -12.18
CA LEU A 64 -1.87 -6.81 -12.63
C LEU A 64 -2.55 -8.03 -13.25
N ALA A 65 -3.72 -8.43 -12.74
CA ALA A 65 -4.37 -9.66 -13.15
C ALA A 65 -5.24 -9.51 -14.41
N GLY A 66 -5.57 -8.27 -14.80
CA GLY A 66 -6.46 -7.99 -15.92
C GLY A 66 -7.94 -8.35 -15.63
N PRO A 67 -8.89 -7.87 -16.46
CA PRO A 67 -10.33 -7.90 -16.18
C PRO A 67 -10.94 -9.31 -16.02
N ASP A 68 -10.34 -10.35 -16.60
CA ASP A 68 -10.92 -11.70 -16.66
C ASP A 68 -10.36 -12.68 -15.62
N SER A 69 -9.56 -12.21 -14.66
CA SER A 69 -8.92 -13.11 -13.69
C SER A 69 -9.90 -13.60 -12.61
N GLU A 70 -9.87 -14.91 -12.31
CA GLU A 70 -10.66 -15.51 -11.23
C GLU A 70 -10.38 -14.88 -9.84
N ILE A 71 -9.19 -14.30 -9.69
CA ILE A 71 -8.77 -13.55 -8.51
C ILE A 71 -9.68 -12.34 -8.28
N LEU A 72 -10.05 -11.60 -9.34
CA LEU A 72 -10.95 -10.44 -9.25
C LEU A 72 -12.34 -10.84 -8.77
N THR A 73 -12.91 -11.89 -9.35
CA THR A 73 -14.21 -12.43 -8.95
C THR A 73 -14.20 -12.89 -7.49
N SER A 74 -13.08 -13.42 -6.99
CA SER A 74 -12.90 -13.78 -5.59
C SER A 74 -12.85 -12.56 -4.66
N ILE A 75 -12.12 -11.51 -5.04
CA ILE A 75 -12.00 -10.26 -4.28
C ILE A 75 -13.37 -9.57 -4.14
N GLU A 76 -14.15 -9.51 -5.21
CA GLU A 76 -15.47 -8.85 -5.22
C GLU A 76 -16.48 -9.59 -4.35
N ARG A 77 -16.52 -10.91 -4.41
CA ARG A 77 -17.37 -11.74 -3.52
C ARG A 77 -17.09 -11.50 -2.04
N LYS A 78 -15.82 -11.36 -1.65
CA LYS A 78 -15.42 -11.12 -0.26
C LYS A 78 -15.74 -9.72 0.27
N ILE A 79 -16.02 -8.75 -0.61
CA ILE A 79 -16.40 -7.38 -0.21
C ILE A 79 -17.93 -7.26 -0.07
N SER A 80 -18.69 -8.08 -0.80
CA SER A 80 -20.15 -8.07 -0.81
C SER A 80 -20.80 -8.84 0.35
N THR A 81 -20.01 -9.51 1.20
CA THR A 81 -20.48 -10.29 2.36
C THR A 81 -20.19 -9.52 3.63
#